data_AF-R5D5T6-F1
#
_entry.id   AF-R5D5T6-F1
#
_cell.length_a   1.000
_cell.length_b   1.000
_cell.length_c   1.000
_cell.angle_alpha   90.00
_cell.angle_beta   90.00
_cell.angle_gamma   90.00
#
_symmetry.space_group_name_H-M   'P 1'
#
loop_
_entity.id
_entity.type
_entity.pdbx_description
1 polymer ?
#
loop_
_entity_poly.entity_id
_entity_poly.type
_entity_poly.pdbx_seq_one_letter_code
_entity_poly.pdbx_strand_id
1 'polypeptide(L)'
;MDEVVFRALTTFWEVLATPTVMFGIFIIPATLYGVMQCIKNTLEGKTVKEYLKTFIWTSVGLIVTFAPAISKVFEFASNNY
;
A
#
# COMPACT_ATOMS: atom_id res chain seq x y z
N MET A 1 2.26 13.04 19.92
CA MET A 1 3.03 13.14 18.67
C MET A 1 3.17 14.61 18.38
N ASP A 2 4.39 15.11 18.12
CA ASP A 2 4.58 16.50 17.73
C ASP A 2 3.76 16.82 16.47
N GLU A 3 3.07 17.94 16.47
CA GLU A 3 2.16 18.39 15.40
C GLU A 3 2.84 18.37 14.01
N VAL A 4 4.13 18.66 13.98
CA VAL A 4 5.01 18.55 12.80
C VAL A 4 5.12 17.13 12.25
N VAL A 5 5.25 16.12 13.12
CA VAL A 5 5.32 14.71 12.70
C VAL A 5 3.97 14.29 12.12
N PHE A 6 2.87 14.74 12.72
CA PHE A 6 1.53 14.42 12.25
C PHE A 6 1.24 15.02 10.87
N ARG A 7 1.60 16.29 10.64
CA ARG A 7 1.49 16.96 9.33
C ARG A 7 2.38 16.31 8.26
N ALA A 8 3.61 15.93 8.62
CA ALA A 8 4.49 15.22 7.71
C ALA A 8 3.91 13.87 7.28
N LEU A 9 3.31 13.13 8.22
CA LEU A 9 2.73 11.82 7.96
C LEU A 9 1.46 11.90 7.10
N THR A 10 0.59 12.87 7.35
CA THR A 10 -0.61 13.12 6.52
C THR A 10 -0.23 13.53 5.11
N THR A 11 0.71 14.47 4.95
CA THR A 11 1.19 14.90 3.63
C THR A 11 1.83 13.75 2.86
N PHE A 12 2.62 12.91 3.53
CA PHE A 12 3.22 11.72 2.93
C PHE A 12 2.17 10.74 2.39
N TRP A 13 1.11 10.48 3.16
CA TRP A 13 0.03 9.58 2.74
C TRP A 13 -0.84 10.17 1.63
N GLU A 14 -1.09 11.47 1.60
CA GLU A 14 -1.82 12.13 0.50
C GLU A 14 -1.05 12.06 -0.83
N VAL A 15 0.26 12.28 -0.79
CA VAL A 15 1.13 12.14 -1.98
C VAL A 15 1.10 10.72 -2.51
N LEU A 16 1.11 9.72 -1.62
CA LEU A 16 0.98 8.31 -1.99
C LEU A 16 -0.42 7.92 -2.47
N ALA A 17 -1.48 8.60 -2.00
CA ALA A 17 -2.84 8.34 -2.43
C ALA A 17 -3.11 8.86 -3.85
N THR A 18 -2.45 9.94 -4.27
CA THR A 18 -2.62 10.56 -5.60
C THR A 18 -2.49 9.56 -6.78
N PRO A 19 -1.41 8.74 -6.88
CA PRO A 19 -1.31 7.72 -7.92
C PRO A 19 -2.35 6.61 -7.78
N THR A 20 -2.83 6.32 -6.57
CA THR A 20 -3.90 5.35 -6.32
C THR A 20 -5.25 5.82 -6.82
N VAL A 21 -5.57 7.10 -6.68
CA VAL A 21 -6.84 7.64 -7.21
C VAL A 21 -6.80 7.68 -8.74
N MET A 22 -5.63 7.96 -9.32
CA MET A 22 -5.45 8.08 -10.77
C MET A 22 -5.31 6.74 -11.50
N PHE A 23 -4.67 5.74 -10.88
CA PHE A 23 -4.40 4.42 -11.47
C PHE A 23 -5.05 3.25 -10.70
N GLY A 24 -5.89 3.53 -9.70
CA GLY A 24 -6.45 2.52 -8.79
C GLY A 24 -7.17 1.37 -9.47
N ILE A 25 -7.88 1.64 -10.57
CA ILE A 25 -8.56 0.61 -11.38
C ILE A 25 -7.56 -0.42 -11.96
N PHE A 26 -6.32 -0.03 -12.22
CA PHE A 26 -5.26 -0.92 -12.71
C PHE A 26 -4.37 -1.48 -11.58
N ILE A 27 -4.11 -0.68 -10.54
CA ILE A 27 -3.25 -1.06 -9.42
C ILE A 27 -3.90 -2.14 -8.54
N ILE A 28 -5.21 -2.05 -8.29
CA ILE A 28 -5.94 -3.02 -7.46
C ILE A 28 -5.91 -4.44 -8.07
N PRO A 29 -6.25 -4.67 -9.35
CA PRO A 29 -6.16 -6.01 -9.94
C PRO A 29 -4.71 -6.48 -10.08
N ALA A 30 -3.75 -5.60 -10.40
CA ALA A 30 -2.34 -5.96 -10.51
C ALA A 30 -1.74 -6.41 -9.16
N THR A 31 -2.12 -5.76 -8.06
CA THR A 31 -1.70 -6.12 -6.71
C THR A 31 -2.29 -7.45 -6.27
N LEU A 32 -3.60 -7.67 -6.49
CA LEU A 32 -4.25 -8.96 -6.23
C LEU A 32 -3.61 -10.10 -7.02
N TYR A 33 -3.30 -9.87 -8.30
CA TYR A 33 -2.62 -10.86 -9.14
C TYR A 33 -1.23 -11.23 -8.63
N GLY A 34 -0.43 -10.24 -8.24
CA GLY A 34 0.91 -10.51 -7.74
C GLY A 34 0.89 -11.16 -6.35
N VAL A 35 -0.11 -10.88 -5.49
CA VAL A 35 -0.31 -11.60 -4.22
C VAL A 35 -0.65 -13.06 -4.51
N MET A 36 -1.54 -13.30 -5.47
CA MET A 36 -1.90 -14.66 -5.88
C MET A 36 -0.72 -15.42 -6.50
N GLN A 37 0.15 -14.75 -7.27
CA GLN A 37 1.41 -15.32 -7.75
C GLN A 37 2.39 -15.63 -6.62
N CYS A 38 2.54 -14.75 -5.63
CA CYS A 38 3.38 -15.02 -4.47
C CYS A 38 2.87 -16.24 -3.70
N ILE A 39 1.57 -16.31 -3.41
CA ILE A 39 0.96 -17.47 -2.73
C ILE A 39 1.19 -18.76 -3.53
N LYS A 40 0.97 -18.72 -4.84
CA LYS A 40 1.19 -19.89 -5.71
C LYS A 40 2.65 -20.34 -5.72
N ASN A 41 3.60 -19.41 -5.84
CA ASN A 41 5.03 -19.72 -5.80
C ASN A 41 5.48 -20.26 -4.43
N THR A 42 4.91 -19.76 -3.33
CA THR A 42 5.15 -20.28 -1.98
C THR A 42 4.60 -21.70 -1.83
N LEU A 43 3.40 -21.99 -2.35
CA LEU A 43 2.81 -23.34 -2.35
C LEU A 43 3.58 -24.33 -3.23
N GLU A 44 4.18 -23.86 -4.33
CA GLU A 44 5.09 -24.64 -5.19
C GLU A 44 6.48 -24.86 -4.56
N GLY A 45 6.75 -24.33 -3.35
CA GLY A 45 8.01 -24.50 -2.65
C GLY A 45 9.18 -23.71 -3.23
N LYS A 46 8.91 -22.72 -4.10
CA LYS A 46 9.97 -21.87 -4.66
C LYS A 46 10.64 -21.05 -3.57
N THR A 47 11.90 -20.71 -3.79
CA THR A 47 12.66 -19.91 -2.82
C THR A 47 12.21 -18.46 -2.84
N VAL A 48 12.13 -17.83 -1.66
CA VAL A 48 11.70 -16.43 -1.49
C VAL A 48 12.50 -15.47 -2.40
N LYS A 49 13.76 -15.78 -2.69
CA LYS A 49 14.61 -15.02 -3.61
C LYS A 49 14.04 -14.93 -5.05
N GLU A 50 13.33 -15.93 -5.52
CA GLU A 50 12.81 -15.96 -6.91
C GLU A 50 11.58 -15.07 -7.10
N TYR A 51 10.76 -14.90 -6.05
CA TYR A 51 9.56 -14.05 -6.11
C TYR A 51 9.64 -12.79 -5.25
N LEU A 52 10.80 -12.50 -4.63
CA LEU A 52 11.04 -11.31 -3.81
C LEU A 52 10.69 -10.02 -4.55
N LYS A 53 11.06 -9.93 -5.84
CA LYS A 53 10.77 -8.77 -6.68
C LYS A 53 9.26 -8.56 -6.86
N THR A 54 8.54 -9.62 -7.16
CA THR A 54 7.08 -9.60 -7.28
C THR A 54 6.44 -9.26 -5.94
N PHE A 55 6.94 -9.83 -4.84
CA PHE A 55 6.47 -9.59 -3.48
C PHE A 55 6.65 -8.15 -3.01
N ILE A 56 7.81 -7.55 -3.27
CA ILE A 56 8.07 -6.14 -2.96
C ILE A 56 7.14 -5.25 -3.78
N TRP A 57 6.98 -5.54 -5.07
CA TRP A 57 6.11 -4.76 -5.95
C TRP A 57 4.64 -4.82 -5.51
N THR A 58 4.15 -6.00 -5.12
CA THR A 58 2.81 -6.13 -4.58
C THR A 58 2.65 -5.49 -3.22
N SER A 59 3.66 -5.60 -2.35
CA SER A 59 3.63 -4.92 -1.05
C SER A 59 3.54 -3.40 -1.21
N VAL A 60 4.34 -2.82 -2.12
CA VAL A 60 4.29 -1.39 -2.45
C VAL A 60 2.92 -1.03 -3.03
N GLY A 61 2.41 -1.80 -3.99
CA GLY A 61 1.08 -1.54 -4.55
C GLY A 61 -0.06 -1.69 -3.53
N LEU A 62 0.07 -2.60 -2.56
CA LEU A 62 -0.88 -2.76 -1.46
C LEU A 62 -0.85 -1.55 -0.53
N ILE A 63 0.33 -1.09 -0.13
CA ILE A 63 0.52 0.13 0.68
C ILE A 63 -0.10 1.33 -0.03
N VAL A 64 0.14 1.48 -1.34
CA VAL A 64 -0.43 2.54 -2.17
C VAL A 64 -1.96 2.42 -2.25
N THR A 65 -2.50 1.20 -2.35
CA THR A 65 -3.95 0.95 -2.35
C THR A 65 -4.61 1.33 -1.02
N PHE A 66 -3.93 1.10 0.11
CA PHE A 66 -4.41 1.44 1.44
C PHE A 66 -4.12 2.90 1.87
N ALA A 67 -3.23 3.61 1.17
CA ALA A 67 -2.90 5.02 1.42
C ALA A 67 -4.11 5.95 1.61
N PRO A 68 -5.16 5.93 0.76
CA PRO A 68 -6.33 6.78 0.96
C PRO A 68 -7.14 6.39 2.20
N ALA A 69 -7.23 5.11 2.54
CA ALA A 69 -7.91 4.65 3.75
C ALA A 69 -7.15 5.08 5.02
N ILE A 70 -5.82 4.98 5.01
CA ILE A 70 -4.97 5.42 6.13
C ILE A 70 -5.05 6.93 6.31
N SER A 71 -5.05 7.70 5.21
CA SER A 71 -5.23 9.16 5.26
C SER A 71 -6.55 9.55 5.94
N LYS A 72 -7.66 8.89 5.55
CA LYS A 72 -8.98 9.07 6.17
C LYS A 72 -9.01 8.69 7.64
N VAL A 73 -8.32 7.62 8.03
CA VAL A 73 -8.21 7.18 9.44
C VAL A 73 -7.43 8.20 10.27
N PHE A 74 -6.34 8.75 9.72
CA PHE A 74 -5.57 9.82 10.37
C PHE A 74 -6.40 11.10 10.53
N GLU A 75 -7.17 11.48 9.50
CA GLU A 75 -8.09 12.62 9.56
C GLU A 75 -9.20 12.43 10.61
N PHE A 76 -9.79 11.23 10.68
CA PHE A 76 -10.79 10.88 11.69
C PHE A 76 -10.21 10.88 13.12
N ALA A 77 -8.99 10.38 13.30
CA ALA A 77 -8.29 10.40 14.58
C ALA A 77 -7.95 11.82 15.02
N SER A 78 -7.63 12.73 14.08
CA SER A 78 -7.38 14.15 14.35
C SER A 78 -8.64 14.91 14.77
N ASN A 79 -9.82 14.56 14.24
CA ASN A 79 -11.09 15.21 14.61
C ASN A 79 -11.67 14.73 15.95
N ASN A 80 -11.12 13.66 16.54
CA ASN A 80 -11.55 13.10 17.83
C ASN A 80 -10.54 13.37 18.96
N TYR A 81 -9.49 14.15 18.70
CA TYR A 81 -8.49 14.61 19.68
C TYR A 81 -8.58 16.13 19.84
#